data_AF-A0A7X4XRC5-F1
#
_entry.id   AF-A0A7X4XRC5-F1
#
_cell.length_a   1.000
_cell.length_b   1.000
_cell.length_c   1.000
_cell.angle_alpha   90.00
_cell.angle_beta   90.00
_cell.angle_gamma   90.00
#
_symmetry.space_group_name_H-M   'P 1'
#
loop_
_entity.id
_entity.type
_entity.pdbx_description
1 polymer ?
#
loop_
_entity_poly.entity_id
_entity_poly.type
_entity_poly.pdbx_seq_one_letter_code
_entity_poly.pdbx_strand_id
1 'polypeptide(L)' 'YAPMSVFDQALVIFAAERGYLNDIELNKVLDFESSLLSYAHSQYAEFKAEIDKTGAYNDEIEAKLKKLVEDFKATQTW' A
#
# COMPACT_ATOMS: atom_id res chain seq x y z
N TYR A 1 -4.13 -9.07 -17.61
CA TYR A 1 -2.92 -9.42 -16.83
C TYR A 1 -2.33 -8.10 -16.34
N ALA A 2 -2.27 -7.88 -15.02
CA ALA A 2 -1.73 -6.66 -14.42
C ALA A 2 -0.52 -7.06 -13.56
N PRO A 3 0.71 -7.05 -14.09
CA PRO A 3 1.89 -7.38 -13.29
C PRO A 3 2.07 -6.33 -12.19
N MET A 4 2.15 -6.78 -10.94
CA MET A 4 2.42 -5.92 -9.79
C MET A 4 3.90 -5.55 -9.74
N SER A 5 4.17 -4.27 -9.47
CA SER A 5 5.53 -3.78 -9.24
C SER A 5 6.04 -4.19 -7.85
N VAL A 6 7.34 -4.01 -7.59
CA VAL A 6 7.95 -4.35 -6.29
C VAL A 6 7.31 -3.51 -5.19
N PHE A 7 7.06 -2.24 -5.48
CA PHE A 7 6.34 -1.34 -4.58
C PHE A 7 4.93 -1.86 -4.25
N ASP A 8 4.16 -2.28 -5.27
CA ASP A 8 2.78 -2.74 -5.08
C ASP A 8 2.74 -3.97 -4.18
N GLN A 9 3.64 -4.93 -4.42
CA GLN A 9 3.73 -6.14 -3.60
C GLN A 9 4.15 -5.80 -2.16
N ALA A 10 5.14 -4.93 -1.99
CA ALA A 10 5.61 -4.51 -0.67
C ALA A 10 4.50 -3.82 0.13
N LEU A 11 3.69 -2.98 -0.51
CA LEU A 11 2.59 -2.27 0.13
C LEU A 11 1.48 -3.23 0.60
N VAL A 12 1.08 -4.19 -0.24
CA VAL A 12 0.03 -5.17 0.10
C VAL A 12 0.49 -6.10 1.22
N ILE A 13 1.73 -6.61 1.15
CA ILE A 13 2.31 -7.46 2.19
C ILE A 13 2.42 -6.68 3.51
N PHE A 14 2.89 -5.44 3.47
CA PHE A 14 2.98 -4.58 4.65
C PHE A 14 1.60 -4.35 5.29
N ALA A 15 0.57 -4.07 4.48
CA ALA A 15 -0.79 -3.89 4.98
C ALA A 15 -1.33 -5.16 5.67
N ALA A 16 -1.04 -6.33 5.10
CA ALA A 16 -1.41 -7.63 5.67
C ALA A 16 -0.67 -7.93 6.98
N GLU A 17 0.66 -7.79 7.01
CA GLU A 17 1.48 -8.12 8.19
C GLU A 17 1.20 -7.18 9.37
N ARG A 18 0.93 -5.90 9.11
CA ARG A 18 0.63 -4.90 10.16
C ARG A 18 -0.83 -4.92 10.59
N GLY A 19 -1.64 -5.84 10.08
CA GLY A 19 -3.02 -6.04 10.51
C GLY A 19 -3.99 -4.97 10.02
N TYR A 20 -3.64 -4.17 9.00
CA TYR A 20 -4.55 -3.16 8.44
C TYR A 20 -5.77 -3.77 7.74
N LEU A 21 -5.68 -5.05 7.39
CA LEU A 21 -6.76 -5.86 6.81
C LEU A 21 -7.68 -6.50 7.86
N ASN A 22 -7.34 -6.45 9.15
CA ASN A 22 -8.09 -7.17 10.20
C ASN A 22 -9.53 -6.65 10.38
N ASP A 23 -9.75 -5.37 10.10
CA ASP A 23 -11.06 -4.73 10.24
C ASP A 23 -11.92 -4.83 8.96
N ILE A 24 -11.44 -5.56 7.95
CA ILE A 24 -12.05 -5.61 6.61
C ILE A 24 -12.73 -6.97 6.40
N GLU A 25 -13.98 -6.94 5.95
CA GLU A 25 -14.69 -8.17 5.58
C GLU A 25 -13.95 -8.94 4.48
N LEU A 26 -13.95 -10.27 4.53
CA LEU A 26 -13.20 -11.12 3.59
C LEU A 26 -13.53 -10.84 2.12
N ASN A 27 -14.79 -10.57 1.81
CA ASN A 27 -15.28 -10.23 0.47
C ASN A 27 -14.87 -8.80 0.03
N LYS A 28 -14.38 -7.96 0.94
CA LYS A 28 -13.94 -6.57 0.72
C LYS A 28 -12.43 -6.41 0.67
N VAL A 29 -11.66 -7.46 0.95
CA VAL A 29 -10.19 -7.42 0.91
C VAL A 29 -9.67 -7.04 -0.48
N LEU A 30 -10.25 -7.59 -1.55
CA LEU A 30 -9.84 -7.28 -2.92
C LEU A 30 -10.21 -5.84 -3.33
N ASP A 31 -11.36 -5.35 -2.85
CA ASP A 31 -11.79 -3.96 -3.06
C ASP A 31 -10.79 -3.01 -2.35
N PHE A 32 -10.43 -3.31 -1.10
CA PHE A 32 -9.44 -2.55 -0.34
C PHE A 32 -8.07 -2.54 -1.01
N GLU A 33 -7.57 -3.68 -1.45
CA GLU A 33 -6.29 -3.79 -2.15
C GLU A 33 -6.28 -2.91 -3.40
N SER A 34 -7.31 -3.01 -4.24
CA SER A 34 -7.43 -2.22 -5.46
C SER A 34 -7.48 -0.71 -5.16
N SER A 35 -8.24 -0.30 -4.15
CA SER A 35 -8.32 1.10 -3.72
C SER A 35 -7.01 1.61 -3.11
N LEU A 36 -6.32 0.79 -2.31
CA LEU A 36 -5.03 1.13 -1.70
C LEU A 36 -3.97 1.35 -2.77
N LEU A 37 -3.88 0.44 -3.75
CA LEU A 37 -2.95 0.58 -4.87
C LEU A 37 -3.27 1.81 -5.72
N SER A 38 -4.55 2.05 -6.03
CA SER A 38 -4.96 3.25 -6.79
C SER A 38 -4.62 4.55 -6.06
N TYR A 39 -4.80 4.58 -4.73
CA TYR A 39 -4.42 5.73 -3.92
C TYR A 39 -2.91 5.93 -3.90
N ALA A 40 -2.13 4.87 -3.70
CA ALA A 40 -0.68 4.90 -3.71
C ALA A 40 -0.13 5.36 -5.06
N HIS A 41 -0.69 4.89 -6.18
CA HIS A 41 -0.29 5.30 -7.53
C HIS A 41 -0.57 6.78 -7.79
N SER A 42 -1.60 7.33 -7.17
CA SER A 42 -2.01 8.72 -7.38
C SER A 42 -1.25 9.69 -6.47
N GLN A 43 -1.10 9.35 -5.18
CA GLN A 43 -0.55 10.25 -4.15
C GLN A 43 0.93 10.00 -3.85
N TYR A 44 1.43 8.81 -4.17
CA TYR A 44 2.78 8.35 -3.82
C TYR A 44 3.57 7.90 -5.06
N ALA A 45 3.28 8.47 -6.23
CA ALA A 45 3.92 8.09 -7.51
C ALA A 45 5.46 8.21 -7.49
N GLU A 46 6.00 9.27 -6.89
CA GLU A 46 7.45 9.46 -6.76
C GLU A 46 8.09 8.41 -5.86
N PHE A 47 7.45 8.11 -4.73
CA PHE A 47 7.90 7.08 -3.79
C PHE A 47 7.84 5.68 -4.43
N LYS A 48 6.78 5.39 -5.18
CA LYS A 48 6.66 4.17 -5.99
C LYS A 48 7.84 4.04 -6.95
N ALA A 49 8.17 5.09 -7.71
CA ALA A 49 9.27 5.08 -8.66
C ALA A 49 10.64 4.87 -7.98
N GLU A 50 10.84 5.43 -6.79
CA GLU A 50 12.03 5.22 -5.96
C GLU A 50 12.18 3.75 -5.57
N ILE A 51 11.11 3.12 -5.06
CA ILE A 51 11.13 1.72 -4.63
C ILE A 51 11.26 0.76 -5.80
N ASP A 52 10.55 0.99 -6.90
CA ASP A 52 10.65 0.13 -8.08
C ASP A 52 12.05 0.15 -8.70
N LYS A 53 12.80 1.26 -8.55
CA LYS A 53 14.17 1.37 -9.04
C LYS A 53 15.19 0.78 -8.07
N THR A 54 15.04 1.03 -6.78
CA THR A 54 16.05 0.67 -5.77
C THR A 54 15.83 -0.71 -5.17
N GLY A 55 14.59 -1.17 -5.09
CA GLY A 55 14.19 -2.35 -4.33
C GLY A 55 14.51 -2.23 -2.83
N ALA A 56 14.75 -1.02 -2.32
CA ALA A 56 15.18 -0.80 -0.95
C ALA A 56 14.02 -1.06 0.03
N TYR A 57 14.36 -1.62 1.19
CA TYR A 57 13.46 -1.73 2.33
C TYR A 57 14.27 -1.44 3.60
N ASN A 58 13.92 -0.35 4.28
CA ASN A 58 14.58 0.13 5.50
C ASN A 58 13.55 0.84 6.38
N ASP A 59 13.97 1.28 7.57
CA ASP A 59 13.08 1.91 8.54
C ASP A 59 12.39 3.20 8.02
N GLU A 60 13.06 3.97 7.16
CA GLU A 60 12.48 5.18 6.55
C GLU A 60 11.37 4.83 5.53
N ILE A 61 11.61 3.80 4.73
CA ILE A 61 10.65 3.28 3.74
C ILE A 61 9.46 2.66 4.46
N GLU A 62 9.70 1.91 5.54
CA GLU A 62 8.64 1.37 6.39
C GLU A 62 7.78 2.50 6.99
N ALA A 63 8.41 3.56 7.51
CA ALA A 63 7.69 4.72 8.02
C ALA A 63 6.85 5.42 6.94
N LYS A 64 7.36 5.54 5.71
CA LYS A 64 6.60 6.07 4.57
C LYS A 64 5.42 5.17 4.18
N LEU A 65 5.61 3.85 4.13
CA LEU A 65 4.53 2.88 3.86
C LEU A 65 3.45 2.94 4.94
N LYS A 66 3.85 3.03 6.22
CA LYS A 66 2.94 3.21 7.35
C LYS A 66 2.08 4.45 7.15
N LYS A 67 2.72 5.59 6.88
CA LYS A 67 2.02 6.86 6.66
C LYS A 67 1.07 6.78 5.47
N LEU A 68 1.48 6.16 4.38
CA LEU A 68 0.64 5.95 3.20
C LEU A 68 -0.65 5.20 3.55
N VAL A 69 -0.55 4.09 4.29
CA VAL A 69 -1.72 3.29 4.69
C VAL A 69 -2.61 4.05 5.68
N GLU A 70 -2.02 4.81 6.61
CA GLU A 70 -2.75 5.66 7.55
C GLU A 70 -3.50 6.80 6.83
N ASP A 71 -2.84 7.51 5.93
CA ASP A 71 -3.45 8.57 5.12
C ASP A 71 -4.57 8.01 4.23
N PHE A 72 -4.36 6.82 3.64
CA PHE A 72 -5.38 6.12 2.88
C PHE A 72 -6.62 5.79 3.73
N LYS A 73 -6.43 5.18 4.91
CA LYS A 73 -7.53 4.88 5.83
C LYS A 73 -8.23 6.15 6.32
N ALA A 74 -7.52 7.27 6.46
CA ALA A 74 -8.14 8.56 6.82
C ALA A 74 -8.99 9.16 5.67
N THR A 75 -8.64 8.88 4.42
CA THR A 75 -9.41 9.33 3.24
C THR A 75 -10.60 8.43 2.90
N GLN A 76 -10.58 7.16 3.29
CA GLN A 76 -11.73 6.27 3.12
C GLN A 76 -12.72 6.42 4.27
N THR A 77 -13.85 7.06 3.98
CA THR A 77 -15.03 7.00 4.85
C THR A 77 -15.65 5.61 4.71
N TRP A 78 -15.55 4.79 5.76
CA TRP A 78 -16.14 3.43 5.85
C TRP A 78 -17.63 3.46 6.22
#